data_AF-A0A8T4XZG8-F1
#
_entry.id   AF-A0A8T4XZG8-F1
#
_cell.length_a   1.000
_cell.length_b   1.000
_cell.length_c   1.000
_cell.angle_alpha   90.00
_cell.angle_beta   90.00
_cell.angle_gamma   90.00
#
_symmetry.space_group_name_H-M   'P 1'
#
loop_
_entity.id
_entity.type
_entity.pdbx_description
1 polymer ?
#
loop_
_entity_poly.entity_id
_entity_poly.type
_entity_poly.pdbx_seq_one_letter_code
_entity_poly.pdbx_strand_id
1 'polypeptide(L)'
;MKNLVVCLDVSESMGYGSPQKLKQAVDIAIKAVKPLEAATSIGLVIFDSEPEVLLEPKPTTVAEVRGLLEKLKPRGVSRLAAGLEKSTSLAGVGGEVLAISDGRANLTLDRSVSFEGKVEIEQELVAIAKKAAEQSLKIHTVAVGEDAFTNTLKTLSKETAGFFSLAETFQGLNVNPKNLHTTLTVGNLTVYPAPAELPQSQPTWTRESQLTHVAVTSDIVYRVYQEARIAFLRNPRNSREARVAILTVDF
;
A
#
# COMPACT_ATOMS: atom_id res chain seq x y z
N MET A 1 -4.46 -28.76 -7.56
CA MET A 1 -5.40 -27.66 -7.88
C MET A 1 -4.76 -26.40 -7.34
N LYS A 2 -4.66 -25.33 -8.15
CA LYS A 2 -3.96 -24.12 -7.74
C LYS A 2 -4.97 -23.15 -7.13
N ASN A 3 -4.69 -22.64 -5.94
CA ASN A 3 -5.55 -21.67 -5.27
C ASN A 3 -4.98 -20.27 -5.48
N LEU A 4 -5.80 -19.34 -5.96
CA LEU A 4 -5.52 -17.91 -5.91
C LEU A 4 -6.49 -17.26 -4.93
N VAL A 5 -5.96 -16.61 -3.89
CA VAL A 5 -6.75 -15.79 -2.97
C VAL A 5 -6.50 -14.32 -3.26
N VAL A 6 -7.55 -13.58 -3.63
CA VAL A 6 -7.47 -12.13 -3.74
C VAL A 6 -7.73 -11.52 -2.37
N CYS A 7 -6.75 -10.78 -1.86
CA CYS A 7 -6.81 -10.05 -0.60
C CYS A 7 -6.96 -8.56 -0.91
N LEU A 8 -8.12 -8.00 -0.61
CA LEU A 8 -8.49 -6.64 -1.02
C LEU A 8 -8.66 -5.72 0.20
N ASP A 9 -7.89 -4.64 0.23
CA ASP A 9 -8.05 -3.58 1.22
C ASP A 9 -9.33 -2.80 0.97
N VAL A 10 -10.19 -2.72 1.99
CA VAL A 10 -11.42 -1.91 1.98
C VAL A 10 -11.40 -0.83 3.06
N SER A 11 -10.23 -0.50 3.61
CA SER A 11 -10.07 0.56 4.62
C SER A 11 -10.55 1.93 4.12
N GLU A 12 -10.81 2.86 5.04
CA GLU A 12 -11.24 4.23 4.69
C GLU A 12 -10.28 4.94 3.72
N SER A 13 -8.98 4.66 3.83
CA SER A 13 -7.94 5.21 2.94
C SER A 13 -8.14 4.84 1.46
N MET A 14 -8.81 3.72 1.20
CA MET A 14 -9.19 3.25 -0.13
C MET A 14 -10.36 4.04 -0.73
N GLY A 15 -11.04 4.87 0.06
CA GLY A 15 -12.09 5.78 -0.41
C GLY A 15 -11.57 7.07 -1.03
N TYR A 16 -10.27 7.35 -0.93
CA TYR A 16 -9.66 8.58 -1.45
C TYR A 16 -9.37 8.52 -2.95
N GLY A 17 -9.20 9.71 -3.55
CA GLY A 17 -8.86 9.89 -4.97
C GLY A 17 -10.06 9.90 -5.91
N SER A 18 -9.81 10.31 -7.16
CA SER A 18 -10.79 10.28 -8.25
C SER A 18 -10.12 9.69 -9.52
N PRO A 19 -10.49 8.46 -9.95
CA PRO A 19 -11.46 7.57 -9.32
C PRO A 19 -10.96 7.04 -7.96
N GLN A 20 -11.91 6.67 -7.08
CA GLN A 20 -11.59 6.09 -5.78
C GLN A 20 -10.65 4.89 -5.90
N LYS A 21 -9.65 4.78 -5.01
CA LYS A 21 -8.70 3.65 -5.00
C LYS A 21 -9.41 2.30 -4.94
N LEU A 22 -10.45 2.16 -4.13
CA LEU A 22 -11.21 0.90 -4.04
C LEU A 22 -11.77 0.47 -5.41
N LYS A 23 -12.27 1.41 -6.22
CA LYS A 23 -12.74 1.11 -7.57
C LYS A 23 -11.62 0.59 -8.46
N GLN A 24 -10.44 1.22 -8.40
CA GLN A 24 -9.25 0.76 -9.11
C GLN A 24 -8.85 -0.65 -8.66
N ALA A 25 -8.90 -0.90 -7.35
CA ALA A 25 -8.56 -2.18 -6.74
C ALA A 25 -9.51 -3.30 -7.18
N VAL A 26 -10.82 -3.03 -7.23
CA VAL A 26 -11.84 -3.95 -7.77
C VAL A 26 -11.59 -4.26 -9.25
N ASP A 27 -11.30 -3.25 -10.08
CA ASP A 27 -11.00 -3.45 -11.50
C ASP A 27 -9.74 -4.33 -11.69
N ILE A 28 -8.71 -4.14 -10.86
CA ILE A 28 -7.50 -4.95 -10.86
C ILE A 28 -7.80 -6.39 -10.47
N ALA A 29 -8.56 -6.62 -9.40
CA ALA A 29 -8.96 -7.95 -8.97
C ALA A 29 -9.68 -8.71 -10.09
N ILE A 30 -10.64 -8.05 -10.75
CA ILE A 30 -11.40 -8.64 -11.86
C ILE A 30 -10.48 -8.93 -13.06
N LYS A 31 -9.57 -8.01 -13.40
CA LYS A 31 -8.58 -8.22 -14.47
C LYS A 31 -7.65 -9.40 -14.19
N ALA A 32 -7.25 -9.58 -12.92
CA ALA A 32 -6.38 -10.69 -12.52
C ALA A 32 -7.08 -12.05 -12.59
N VAL A 33 -8.37 -12.10 -12.29
CA VAL A 33 -9.16 -13.35 -12.34
C VAL A 33 -9.55 -13.74 -13.77
N LYS A 34 -9.79 -12.77 -14.66
CA LYS A 34 -10.28 -13.00 -16.02
C LYS A 34 -9.49 -14.03 -16.87
N PRO A 35 -8.14 -14.01 -16.89
CA PRO A 35 -7.37 -14.93 -17.74
C PRO A 35 -7.13 -16.30 -17.09
N LEU A 36 -7.62 -16.55 -15.86
CA LEU A 36 -7.31 -17.78 -15.14
C LEU A 36 -8.01 -19.00 -15.76
N GLU A 37 -7.30 -20.12 -15.75
CA GLU A 37 -7.83 -21.41 -16.22
C GLU A 37 -8.92 -21.94 -15.29
N ALA A 38 -9.85 -22.72 -15.85
CA ALA A 38 -10.96 -23.33 -15.10
C ALA A 38 -10.52 -24.25 -13.94
N ALA A 39 -9.27 -24.71 -13.95
CA ALA A 39 -8.68 -25.55 -12.90
C ALA A 39 -8.15 -24.76 -11.68
N THR A 40 -8.20 -23.42 -11.72
CA THR A 40 -7.79 -22.55 -10.61
C THR A 40 -8.97 -22.25 -9.71
N SER A 41 -8.83 -22.54 -8.41
CA SER A 41 -9.82 -22.15 -7.40
C SER A 41 -9.55 -20.72 -6.95
N ILE A 42 -10.61 -19.92 -6.84
CA ILE A 42 -10.53 -18.51 -6.47
C ILE A 42 -11.14 -18.33 -5.08
N GLY A 43 -10.38 -17.74 -4.17
CA GLY A 43 -10.86 -17.24 -2.88
C GLY A 43 -10.83 -15.71 -2.84
N LEU A 44 -11.70 -15.12 -2.03
CA LEU A 44 -11.77 -13.67 -1.83
C LEU A 44 -11.78 -13.34 -0.35
N VAL A 45 -10.81 -12.53 0.06
CA VAL A 45 -10.71 -11.94 1.39
C VAL A 45 -10.73 -10.43 1.23
N ILE A 46 -11.57 -9.76 2.01
CA ILE A 46 -11.47 -8.31 2.20
C ILE A 46 -10.95 -8.04 3.60
N PHE A 47 -10.32 -6.89 3.81
CA PHE A 47 -9.93 -6.49 5.15
C PHE A 47 -10.08 -4.98 5.36
N ASP A 48 -10.50 -4.66 6.56
CA ASP A 48 -10.40 -3.34 7.17
C ASP A 48 -9.65 -3.50 8.50
N SER A 49 -10.31 -3.22 9.62
CA SER A 49 -9.86 -3.55 10.96
C SER A 49 -9.88 -5.06 11.20
N GLU A 50 -10.77 -5.80 10.53
CA GLU A 50 -10.82 -7.27 10.56
C GLU A 50 -10.88 -7.87 9.14
N PRO A 51 -10.30 -9.06 8.95
CA PRO A 51 -10.44 -9.79 7.69
C PRO A 51 -11.78 -10.53 7.61
N GLU A 52 -12.42 -10.45 6.44
CA GLU A 52 -13.68 -11.13 6.12
C GLU A 52 -13.48 -12.00 4.86
N VAL A 53 -13.87 -13.27 4.93
CA VAL A 53 -13.86 -14.16 3.76
C VAL A 53 -15.18 -14.01 3.03
N LEU A 54 -15.14 -13.42 1.83
CA LEU A 54 -16.32 -13.31 0.96
C LEU A 54 -16.52 -14.57 0.13
N LEU A 55 -15.45 -15.31 -0.13
CA LEU A 55 -15.45 -16.50 -0.97
C LEU A 55 -14.36 -17.48 -0.54
N GLU A 56 -14.77 -18.68 -0.16
CA GLU A 56 -13.86 -19.81 0.03
C GLU A 56 -13.30 -20.29 -1.33
N PRO A 57 -12.04 -20.77 -1.42
CA PRO A 57 -11.43 -21.21 -2.66
C PRO A 57 -12.24 -22.29 -3.38
N LYS A 58 -12.85 -21.92 -4.51
CA LYS A 58 -13.60 -22.83 -5.38
C LYS A 58 -13.53 -22.38 -6.84
N PRO A 59 -13.84 -23.26 -7.81
CA PRO A 59 -14.06 -22.85 -9.20
C PRO A 59 -15.14 -21.77 -9.25
N THR A 60 -14.81 -20.61 -9.79
CA THR A 60 -15.63 -19.40 -9.71
C THR A 60 -15.58 -18.64 -11.03
N THR A 61 -16.69 -18.00 -11.41
CA THR A 61 -16.75 -17.17 -12.62
C THR A 61 -16.36 -15.72 -12.35
N VAL A 62 -15.88 -15.03 -13.38
CA VAL A 62 -15.59 -13.58 -13.30
C VAL A 62 -16.83 -12.77 -12.90
N ALA A 63 -18.02 -13.20 -13.33
CA ALA A 63 -19.28 -12.53 -13.00
C ALA A 63 -19.63 -12.64 -11.51
N GLU A 64 -19.38 -13.79 -10.89
CA GLU A 64 -19.57 -14.00 -9.45
C GLU A 64 -18.60 -13.13 -8.63
N VAL A 65 -17.30 -13.14 -8.99
CA VAL A 65 -16.31 -12.26 -8.35
C VAL A 65 -16.71 -10.79 -8.47
N ARG A 66 -17.10 -10.35 -9.67
CA ARG A 66 -17.57 -8.99 -9.92
C ARG A 66 -18.76 -8.63 -9.02
N GLY A 67 -19.77 -9.49 -8.95
CA GLY A 67 -20.98 -9.24 -8.15
C GLY A 67 -20.74 -9.14 -6.65
N LEU A 68 -19.69 -9.79 -6.14
CA LEU A 68 -19.24 -9.67 -4.74
C LEU A 68 -18.49 -8.35 -4.51
N LEU A 69 -17.57 -7.99 -5.41
CA LEU A 69 -16.66 -6.86 -5.22
C LEU A 69 -17.31 -5.48 -5.52
N GLU A 70 -18.24 -5.38 -6.46
CA GLU A 70 -18.85 -4.10 -6.85
C GLU A 70 -19.72 -3.45 -5.76
N LYS A 71 -20.11 -4.22 -4.74
CA LYS A 71 -20.94 -3.74 -3.61
C LYS A 71 -20.11 -3.17 -2.46
N LEU A 72 -18.79 -3.32 -2.52
CA LEU A 72 -17.90 -2.93 -1.43
C LEU A 72 -17.86 -1.41 -1.28
N LYS A 73 -17.72 -0.98 -0.02
CA LYS A 73 -17.55 0.42 0.35
C LYS A 73 -16.33 0.55 1.27
N PRO A 74 -15.56 1.63 1.16
CA PRO A 74 -14.48 1.91 2.10
C PRO A 74 -15.02 2.04 3.53
N ARG A 75 -14.33 1.46 4.50
CA ARG A 75 -14.70 1.45 5.93
C ARG A 75 -13.53 1.00 6.81
N GLY A 76 -13.51 1.41 8.07
CA GLY A 76 -12.55 0.90 9.06
C GLY A 76 -11.08 1.24 8.78
N VAL A 77 -10.20 0.68 9.61
CA VAL A 77 -8.76 1.00 9.65
C VAL A 77 -7.95 -0.15 9.08
N SER A 78 -6.99 0.09 8.19
CA SER A 78 -6.24 -0.99 7.53
C SER A 78 -5.40 -1.82 8.50
N ARG A 79 -5.77 -3.10 8.66
CA ARG A 79 -5.00 -4.14 9.34
C ARG A 79 -4.48 -5.16 8.33
N LEU A 80 -3.56 -4.69 7.48
CA LEU A 80 -2.96 -5.48 6.39
C LEU A 80 -2.41 -6.84 6.85
N ALA A 81 -1.81 -6.91 8.05
CA ALA A 81 -1.26 -8.15 8.59
C ALA A 81 -2.34 -9.23 8.77
N ALA A 82 -3.50 -8.88 9.34
CA ALA A 82 -4.61 -9.82 9.52
C ALA A 82 -5.22 -10.24 8.17
N GLY A 83 -5.34 -9.30 7.23
CA GLY A 83 -5.75 -9.59 5.85
C GLY A 83 -4.82 -10.61 5.17
N LEU A 84 -3.51 -10.42 5.30
CA LEU A 84 -2.51 -11.33 4.75
C LEU A 84 -2.52 -12.70 5.46
N GLU A 85 -2.52 -12.76 6.80
CA GLU A 85 -2.57 -14.03 7.53
C GLU A 85 -3.78 -14.88 7.11
N LYS A 86 -4.96 -14.25 7.05
CA LYS A 86 -6.18 -14.94 6.65
C LYS A 86 -6.06 -15.44 5.21
N SER A 87 -5.52 -14.62 4.31
CA SER A 87 -5.38 -14.96 2.89
C SER A 87 -4.36 -16.06 2.64
N THR A 88 -3.21 -16.03 3.33
CA THR A 88 -2.19 -17.09 3.23
C THR A 88 -2.71 -18.41 3.79
N SER A 89 -3.44 -18.37 4.91
CA SER A 89 -4.08 -19.55 5.47
C SER A 89 -5.12 -20.14 4.52
N LEU A 90 -5.88 -19.28 3.84
CA LEU A 90 -6.93 -19.69 2.91
C LEU A 90 -6.35 -20.26 1.60
N ALA A 91 -5.25 -19.69 1.11
CA ALA A 91 -4.58 -20.17 -0.10
C ALA A 91 -3.99 -21.57 0.11
N GLY A 92 -3.43 -21.84 1.29
CA GLY A 92 -2.82 -23.13 1.62
C GLY A 92 -1.50 -23.40 0.90
N VAL A 93 -0.86 -24.53 1.21
CA VAL A 93 0.50 -24.86 0.70
C VAL A 93 0.56 -24.81 -0.83
N GLY A 94 1.54 -24.09 -1.38
CA GLY A 94 1.74 -23.94 -2.82
C GLY A 94 0.71 -23.06 -3.55
N GLY A 95 -0.19 -22.40 -2.83
CA GLY A 95 -1.14 -21.42 -3.38
C GLY A 95 -0.51 -20.05 -3.68
N GLU A 96 -1.35 -19.11 -4.13
CA GLU A 96 -0.94 -17.74 -4.43
C GLU A 96 -1.92 -16.76 -3.78
N VAL A 97 -1.40 -15.62 -3.32
CA VAL A 97 -2.18 -14.50 -2.79
C VAL A 97 -1.93 -13.29 -3.69
N LEU A 98 -2.99 -12.59 -4.08
CA LEU A 98 -2.91 -11.28 -4.72
C LEU A 98 -3.41 -10.22 -3.72
N ALA A 99 -2.50 -9.51 -3.08
CA ALA A 99 -2.82 -8.42 -2.17
C ALA A 99 -2.93 -7.09 -2.93
N ILE A 100 -4.06 -6.41 -2.80
CA ILE A 100 -4.34 -5.14 -3.47
C ILE A 100 -4.68 -4.12 -2.40
N SER A 101 -3.80 -3.13 -2.20
CA SER A 101 -3.88 -2.16 -1.11
C SER A 101 -3.13 -0.88 -1.50
N ASP A 102 -3.38 0.21 -0.80
CA ASP A 102 -2.50 1.38 -0.85
C ASP A 102 -1.30 1.26 0.12
N GLY A 103 -1.16 0.12 0.80
CA GLY A 103 0.01 -0.23 1.61
C GLY A 103 0.04 0.40 3.00
N ARG A 104 -1.00 1.15 3.39
CA ARG A 104 -1.09 1.85 4.67
C ARG A 104 -1.45 0.92 5.83
N ALA A 105 -0.52 0.07 6.24
CA ALA A 105 -0.72 -0.80 7.39
C ALA A 105 -0.75 0.02 8.69
N ASN A 106 -1.93 0.12 9.31
CA ASN A 106 -2.16 0.99 10.46
C ASN A 106 -2.24 0.24 11.79
N LEU A 107 -2.56 -1.06 11.79
CA LEU A 107 -2.73 -1.85 13.01
C LEU A 107 -1.87 -3.11 12.99
N THR A 108 -1.20 -3.41 14.12
CA THR A 108 -0.58 -4.72 14.39
C THR A 108 -1.62 -5.82 14.61
N LEU A 109 -1.21 -7.08 14.58
CA LEU A 109 -2.08 -8.24 14.85
C LEU A 109 -2.71 -8.20 16.23
N ASP A 110 -1.97 -7.75 17.25
CA ASP A 110 -2.46 -7.60 18.63
C ASP A 110 -3.23 -6.28 18.86
N ARG A 111 -3.30 -5.41 17.83
CA ARG A 111 -3.91 -4.08 17.85
C ARG A 111 -3.27 -3.10 18.85
N SER A 112 -2.03 -3.34 19.29
CA SER A 112 -1.32 -2.48 20.25
C SER A 112 -0.71 -1.24 19.61
N VAL A 113 -0.36 -1.30 18.33
CA VAL A 113 0.22 -0.18 17.58
C VAL A 113 -0.76 0.28 16.50
N SER A 114 -1.00 1.59 16.43
CA SER A 114 -2.00 2.21 15.55
C SER A 114 -1.44 3.33 14.65
N PHE A 115 -0.37 3.06 13.88
CA PHE A 115 0.20 4.08 12.99
C PHE A 115 0.99 3.53 11.80
N GLU A 116 0.69 4.01 10.58
CA GLU A 116 1.42 3.69 9.35
C GLU A 116 2.93 4.05 9.43
N GLY A 117 3.79 3.16 8.92
CA GLY A 117 5.24 3.40 8.86
C GLY A 117 6.03 3.05 10.13
N LYS A 118 5.38 2.46 11.14
CA LYS A 118 6.07 1.88 12.29
C LYS A 118 6.83 0.61 11.90
N VAL A 119 8.07 0.50 12.37
CA VAL A 119 8.98 -0.62 12.06
C VAL A 119 8.38 -1.95 12.53
N GLU A 120 7.68 -1.94 13.65
CA GLU A 120 7.03 -3.12 14.23
C GLU A 120 5.97 -3.72 13.29
N ILE A 121 5.18 -2.86 12.64
CA ILE A 121 4.17 -3.29 11.66
C ILE A 121 4.85 -3.88 10.41
N GLU A 122 5.93 -3.26 9.93
CA GLU A 122 6.68 -3.80 8.80
C GLU A 122 7.32 -5.16 9.12
N GLN A 123 7.90 -5.32 10.31
CA GLN A 123 8.48 -6.58 10.77
C GLN A 123 7.44 -7.70 10.85
N GLU A 124 6.25 -7.39 11.36
CA GLU A 124 5.13 -8.33 11.43
C GLU A 124 4.71 -8.82 10.03
N LEU A 125 4.56 -7.89 9.08
CA LEU A 125 4.21 -8.21 7.70
C LEU A 125 5.30 -9.08 7.02
N VAL A 126 6.58 -8.77 7.24
CA VAL A 126 7.70 -9.58 6.73
C VAL A 126 7.72 -10.98 7.36
N ALA A 127 7.41 -11.11 8.65
CA ALA A 127 7.32 -12.42 9.30
C ALA A 127 6.21 -13.29 8.68
N ILE A 128 5.06 -12.70 8.38
CA ILE A 128 3.97 -13.40 7.66
C ILE A 128 4.44 -13.85 6.28
N ALA A 129 5.14 -12.98 5.53
CA ALA A 129 5.65 -13.30 4.20
C ALA A 129 6.71 -14.43 4.24
N LYS A 130 7.60 -14.43 5.24
CA LYS A 130 8.58 -15.51 5.45
C LYS A 130 7.91 -16.85 5.69
N LYS A 131 6.92 -16.89 6.59
CA LYS A 131 6.13 -18.09 6.87
C LYS A 131 5.37 -18.59 5.63
N ALA A 132 4.87 -17.67 4.80
CA ALA A 132 4.26 -18.02 3.53
C ALA A 132 5.29 -18.64 2.57
N ALA A 133 6.49 -18.07 2.46
CA ALA A 133 7.56 -18.59 1.61
C ALA A 133 7.96 -20.03 2.02
N GLU A 134 8.03 -20.34 3.32
CA GLU A 134 8.27 -21.70 3.83
C GLU A 134 7.22 -22.71 3.34
N GLN A 135 5.99 -22.25 3.08
CA GLN A 135 4.88 -23.06 2.55
C GLN A 135 4.80 -23.04 1.02
N SER A 136 5.85 -22.55 0.34
CA SER A 136 5.88 -22.34 -1.11
C SER A 136 4.72 -21.47 -1.63
N LEU A 137 4.15 -20.62 -0.77
CA LEU A 137 3.15 -19.64 -1.15
C LEU A 137 3.82 -18.43 -1.81
N LYS A 138 3.17 -17.87 -2.83
CA LYS A 138 3.58 -16.60 -3.43
C LYS A 138 2.62 -15.49 -3.06
N ILE A 139 3.16 -14.34 -2.64
CA ILE A 139 2.38 -13.12 -2.41
C ILE A 139 2.68 -12.15 -3.55
N HIS A 140 1.71 -11.94 -4.42
CA HIS A 140 1.72 -10.86 -5.40
C HIS A 140 1.08 -9.63 -4.76
N THR A 141 1.60 -8.45 -5.07
CA THR A 141 1.12 -7.20 -4.48
C THR A 141 0.88 -6.15 -5.55
N VAL A 142 -0.24 -5.43 -5.46
CA VAL A 142 -0.54 -4.28 -6.31
C VAL A 142 -0.79 -3.07 -5.43
N ALA A 143 0.04 -2.04 -5.61
CA ALA A 143 -0.13 -0.77 -4.91
C ALA A 143 -1.15 0.10 -5.66
N VAL A 144 -2.16 0.60 -4.94
CA VAL A 144 -3.25 1.39 -5.51
C VAL A 144 -3.25 2.81 -4.95
N GLY A 145 -3.41 3.80 -5.84
CA GLY A 145 -3.37 5.22 -5.47
C GLY A 145 -1.97 5.82 -5.63
N GLU A 146 -1.94 7.14 -5.83
CA GLU A 146 -0.69 7.88 -6.06
C GLU A 146 0.16 7.99 -4.80
N ASP A 147 -0.49 7.94 -3.64
CA ASP A 147 0.06 8.05 -2.30
C ASP A 147 0.35 6.68 -1.64
N ALA A 148 0.36 5.60 -2.44
CA ALA A 148 0.54 4.26 -1.91
C ALA A 148 1.93 4.05 -1.28
N PHE A 149 1.97 3.32 -0.17
CA PHE A 149 3.17 2.86 0.53
C PHE A 149 3.75 1.64 -0.17
N THR A 150 4.53 1.93 -1.22
CA THR A 150 5.03 0.90 -2.15
C THR A 150 6.12 -0.01 -1.58
N ASN A 151 6.94 0.46 -0.62
CA ASN A 151 8.09 -0.29 -0.11
C ASN A 151 7.67 -1.56 0.63
N THR A 152 6.68 -1.43 1.52
CA THR A 152 6.14 -2.56 2.29
C THR A 152 5.60 -3.62 1.34
N LEU A 153 4.72 -3.25 0.41
CA LEU A 153 4.15 -4.16 -0.59
C LEU A 153 5.21 -4.84 -1.48
N LYS A 154 6.20 -4.07 -1.94
CA LYS A 154 7.33 -4.59 -2.73
C LYS A 154 8.18 -5.59 -1.94
N THR A 155 8.35 -5.36 -0.64
CA THR A 155 9.11 -6.26 0.24
C THR A 155 8.40 -7.60 0.41
N LEU A 156 7.08 -7.58 0.64
CA LEU A 156 6.27 -8.80 0.80
C LEU A 156 6.31 -9.70 -0.44
N SER A 157 6.17 -9.09 -1.62
CA SER A 157 6.25 -9.83 -2.87
C SER A 157 7.65 -10.35 -3.15
N LYS A 158 8.69 -9.57 -2.84
CA LYS A 158 10.08 -10.04 -2.98
C LYS A 158 10.37 -11.26 -2.08
N GLU A 159 9.92 -11.24 -0.83
CA GLU A 159 10.20 -12.31 0.15
C GLU A 159 9.64 -13.66 -0.29
N THR A 160 8.55 -13.67 -1.06
CA THR A 160 7.85 -14.87 -1.52
C THR A 160 8.06 -15.17 -3.00
N ALA A 161 9.00 -14.48 -3.65
CA ALA A 161 9.23 -14.54 -5.10
C ALA A 161 7.94 -14.27 -5.94
N GLY A 162 7.06 -13.42 -5.42
CA GLY A 162 5.89 -12.90 -6.10
C GLY A 162 6.20 -11.64 -6.95
N PHE A 163 5.15 -11.03 -7.47
CA PHE A 163 5.24 -9.85 -8.34
C PHE A 163 4.73 -8.60 -7.64
N PHE A 164 5.42 -7.48 -7.85
CA PHE A 164 4.98 -6.16 -7.44
C PHE A 164 4.55 -5.34 -8.64
N SER A 165 3.37 -4.74 -8.59
CA SER A 165 2.84 -3.85 -9.62
C SER A 165 2.25 -2.57 -9.03
N LEU A 166 2.16 -1.53 -9.85
CA LEU A 166 1.43 -0.30 -9.55
C LEU A 166 0.13 -0.26 -10.35
N ALA A 167 -0.94 0.27 -9.76
CA ALA A 167 -2.17 0.57 -10.50
C ALA A 167 -1.93 1.76 -11.47
N GLU A 168 -1.92 1.51 -12.78
CA GLU A 168 -1.55 2.48 -13.83
C GLU A 168 -2.64 3.53 -14.18
N THR A 169 -3.46 3.97 -13.23
CA THR A 169 -4.48 5.02 -13.44
C THR A 169 -3.98 6.45 -13.16
N PHE A 170 -2.67 6.62 -13.04
CA PHE A 170 -2.01 7.92 -12.82
C PHE A 170 -2.18 8.85 -14.04
N GLN A 171 -2.99 9.91 -13.91
CA GLN A 171 -3.13 10.93 -14.96
C GLN A 171 -2.02 11.99 -14.93
N GLY A 172 -1.10 11.94 -13.96
CA GLY A 172 -0.06 12.95 -13.81
C GLY A 172 -0.59 14.30 -13.31
N LEU A 173 0.35 15.17 -12.92
CA LEU A 173 0.11 16.58 -12.57
C LEU A 173 -0.32 17.39 -13.82
N ASN A 174 -1.45 17.06 -14.44
CA ASN A 174 -2.05 17.86 -15.51
C ASN A 174 -2.73 19.13 -14.96
N VAL A 175 -2.61 19.39 -13.66
CA VAL A 175 -2.96 20.67 -13.04
C VAL A 175 -1.66 21.41 -12.77
N ASN A 176 -1.47 22.55 -13.44
CA ASN A 176 -0.36 23.45 -13.14
C ASN A 176 -0.32 23.72 -11.63
N PRO A 177 0.84 23.57 -10.96
CA PRO A 177 0.95 23.89 -9.55
C PRO A 177 0.51 25.36 -9.34
N LYS A 178 -0.36 25.61 -8.36
CA LYS A 178 -0.70 26.99 -7.97
C LYS A 178 0.60 27.69 -7.57
N ASN A 179 0.82 28.90 -8.08
CA ASN A 179 1.96 29.71 -7.68
C ASN A 179 1.91 29.95 -6.16
N LEU A 180 2.93 29.47 -5.44
CA LEU A 180 3.06 29.69 -4.00
C LEU A 180 3.57 31.13 -3.78
N HIS A 181 2.77 31.95 -3.11
CA HIS A 181 2.96 33.41 -3.04
C HIS A 181 3.92 33.91 -1.95
N THR A 182 4.58 33.04 -1.16
CA THR A 182 5.34 33.50 0.01
C THR A 182 6.65 32.75 0.23
N THR A 183 7.69 33.12 -0.51
CA THR A 183 9.07 32.68 -0.24
C THR A 183 9.65 33.49 0.92
N LEU A 184 10.02 32.84 2.03
CA LEU A 184 10.72 33.48 3.15
C LEU A 184 12.22 33.29 2.96
N THR A 185 13.02 34.32 3.23
CA THR A 185 14.50 34.19 3.22
C THR A 185 15.01 34.33 4.64
N VAL A 186 15.68 33.29 5.17
CA VAL A 186 16.29 33.30 6.50
C VAL A 186 17.77 32.96 6.34
N GLY A 187 18.66 33.89 6.72
CA GLY A 187 20.10 33.64 6.73
C GLY A 187 20.67 33.14 5.39
N ASN A 188 20.27 33.77 4.27
CA ASN A 188 20.64 33.39 2.89
C ASN A 188 20.07 32.05 2.39
N LEU A 189 19.13 31.44 3.11
CA LEU A 189 18.39 30.27 2.66
C LEU A 189 16.99 30.69 2.19
N THR A 190 16.65 30.28 0.97
CA THR A 190 15.31 30.44 0.41
C THR A 190 14.39 29.34 0.92
N VAL A 191 13.43 29.71 1.76
CA VAL A 191 12.43 28.82 2.36
C VAL A 191 11.13 28.94 1.58
N TYR A 192 10.72 27.85 0.93
CA TYR A 192 9.41 27.75 0.30
C TYR A 192 8.36 27.38 1.36
N PRO A 193 7.18 28.00 1.35
CA PRO A 193 6.11 27.61 2.24
C PRO A 193 5.62 26.23 1.80
N ALA A 194 5.48 25.28 2.73
CA ALA A 194 4.76 24.05 2.45
C ALA A 194 3.35 24.44 1.95
N PRO A 195 2.85 23.87 0.84
CA PRO A 195 1.50 24.18 0.38
C PRO A 195 0.50 23.83 1.48
N ALA A 196 -0.19 24.84 2.01
CA ALA A 196 -1.17 24.66 3.10
C ALA A 196 -2.35 23.78 2.67
N GLU A 197 -2.60 23.64 1.37
CA GLU A 197 -3.64 22.76 0.82
C GLU A 197 -3.17 22.23 -0.54
N LEU A 198 -2.84 20.95 -0.62
CA LEU A 198 -2.82 20.26 -1.92
C LEU A 198 -4.29 20.06 -2.36
N PRO A 199 -4.60 20.23 -3.66
CA PRO A 199 -5.97 20.24 -4.17
C PRO A 199 -6.74 18.95 -3.80
N GLN A 200 -7.76 19.09 -2.93
CA GLN A 200 -8.92 18.22 -2.55
C GLN A 200 -8.93 16.69 -2.81
N SER A 201 -7.82 16.05 -3.13
CA SER A 201 -7.79 14.66 -3.58
C SER A 201 -6.45 13.95 -3.34
N GLN A 202 -5.52 14.57 -2.62
CA GLN A 202 -4.31 13.91 -2.13
C GLN A 202 -4.39 13.72 -0.61
N PRO A 203 -4.17 12.50 -0.08
CA PRO A 203 -4.35 12.22 1.34
C PRO A 203 -3.49 13.10 2.23
N THR A 204 -4.23 13.90 2.95
CA THR A 204 -3.86 14.91 3.90
C THR A 204 -3.59 14.26 5.26
N TRP A 205 -2.40 14.53 5.82
CA TRP A 205 -2.01 14.43 7.24
C TRP A 205 -1.77 13.03 7.86
N THR A 206 -0.52 12.59 7.83
CA THR A 206 0.16 11.94 8.97
C THR A 206 0.70 13.04 9.89
N ARG A 207 0.92 12.73 11.19
CA ARG A 207 1.48 13.63 12.22
C ARG A 207 2.75 14.40 11.80
N GLU A 208 3.44 13.89 10.78
CA GLU A 208 4.52 14.52 10.01
C GLU A 208 4.21 15.97 9.64
N SER A 209 3.01 16.28 9.17
CA SER A 209 2.66 17.64 8.70
C SER A 209 2.56 18.74 9.78
N GLN A 210 2.73 18.42 11.07
CA GLN A 210 2.70 19.40 12.18
C GLN A 210 4.07 19.70 12.81
N LEU A 211 5.15 19.11 12.30
CA LEU A 211 6.51 19.31 12.83
C LEU A 211 7.46 19.79 11.72
N THR A 212 8.47 20.57 12.09
CA THR A 212 9.50 21.04 11.15
C THR A 212 10.31 19.86 10.61
N HIS A 213 10.33 19.67 9.28
CA HIS A 213 11.05 18.56 8.63
C HIS A 213 12.43 19.03 8.16
N VAL A 214 13.49 18.33 8.58
CA VAL A 214 14.83 18.50 8.03
C VAL A 214 15.02 17.51 6.87
N ALA A 215 14.87 17.99 5.63
CA ALA A 215 15.34 17.26 4.47
C ALA A 215 16.87 17.23 4.52
N VAL A 216 17.49 16.05 4.61
CA VAL A 216 18.94 16.04 4.72
C VAL A 216 19.60 16.21 3.35
N THR A 217 20.40 17.27 3.28
CA THR A 217 21.18 17.75 2.14
C THR A 217 22.68 17.43 2.27
N SER A 218 23.07 16.27 2.85
CA SER A 218 24.49 15.93 3.03
C SER A 218 24.87 14.43 2.92
N ASP A 219 26.10 14.17 2.44
CA ASP A 219 26.71 12.86 2.19
C ASP A 219 26.88 11.96 3.44
N ILE A 220 26.74 12.53 4.63
CA ILE A 220 26.81 11.81 5.90
C ILE A 220 25.49 11.09 6.17
N VAL A 221 24.36 11.63 5.70
CA VAL A 221 23.04 10.99 5.84
C VAL A 221 22.77 9.95 4.76
N TYR A 222 23.42 10.05 3.61
CA TYR A 222 23.56 8.97 2.64
C TYR A 222 24.14 7.69 3.28
N ARG A 223 25.06 7.81 4.24
CA ARG A 223 25.69 6.65 4.89
C ARG A 223 24.84 6.02 6.00
N VAL A 224 24.16 6.82 6.80
CA VAL A 224 23.24 6.30 7.83
C VAL A 224 21.99 5.64 7.20
N TYR A 225 21.55 6.10 6.00
CA TYR A 225 20.58 5.36 5.18
C TYR A 225 21.09 3.97 4.76
N GLN A 226 22.38 3.82 4.43
CA GLN A 226 22.96 2.53 4.05
C GLN A 226 22.86 1.49 5.17
N GLU A 227 22.84 1.92 6.44
CA GLU A 227 22.77 1.04 7.60
C GLU A 227 21.32 0.72 8.00
N ALA A 228 20.44 1.72 8.08
CA ALA A 228 19.12 1.59 8.73
C ALA A 228 17.89 1.57 7.80
N ARG A 229 18.05 1.93 6.52
CA ARG A 229 17.10 1.69 5.41
C ARG A 229 15.72 2.38 5.37
N ILE A 230 15.53 3.63 5.81
CA ILE A 230 14.30 4.41 5.46
C ILE A 230 14.60 5.91 5.11
N ALA A 231 14.28 6.32 3.86
CA ALA A 231 14.12 7.69 3.26
C ALA A 231 13.67 7.55 1.76
N PHE A 232 13.05 8.56 1.09
CA PHE A 232 12.53 8.43 -0.30
C PHE A 232 12.87 9.65 -1.15
N LEU A 233 12.69 9.43 -2.46
CA LEU A 233 13.71 9.57 -3.48
C LEU A 233 13.05 10.04 -4.78
N ARG A 234 13.63 11.08 -5.38
CA ARG A 234 13.19 11.75 -6.62
C ARG A 234 13.68 11.07 -7.87
N ASN A 235 12.81 10.92 -8.87
CA ASN A 235 13.23 10.51 -10.20
C ASN A 235 13.84 11.70 -11.00
N PRO A 236 15.11 11.76 -11.40
CA PRO A 236 15.65 12.98 -12.02
C PRO A 236 15.20 13.26 -13.48
N ARG A 237 14.41 12.39 -14.11
CA ARG A 237 13.96 12.52 -15.52
C ARG A 237 12.46 12.79 -15.66
N ASN A 238 11.67 12.33 -14.68
CA ASN A 238 10.22 12.53 -14.57
C ASN A 238 9.75 12.79 -13.12
N SER A 239 10.70 13.07 -12.22
CA SER A 239 10.59 13.63 -10.85
C SER A 239 9.73 12.90 -9.84
N ARG A 240 9.27 11.69 -10.15
CA ARG A 240 8.42 10.91 -9.25
C ARG A 240 9.14 10.47 -7.97
N GLU A 241 8.58 10.87 -6.83
CA GLU A 241 8.95 10.52 -5.46
C GLU A 241 7.86 9.65 -4.84
N ALA A 242 8.26 8.58 -4.17
CA ALA A 242 7.39 7.88 -3.21
C ALA A 242 7.50 8.57 -1.84
N ARG A 243 6.52 8.37 -0.95
CA ARG A 243 6.48 8.98 0.41
C ARG A 243 6.80 8.00 1.56
N VAL A 244 7.90 8.21 2.29
CA VAL A 244 8.40 7.30 3.33
C VAL A 244 8.03 7.95 4.61
N ALA A 245 7.66 7.10 5.57
CA ALA A 245 7.72 7.44 6.96
C ALA A 245 9.10 8.01 7.28
N ILE A 246 9.13 9.28 7.67
CA ILE A 246 10.29 9.88 8.31
C ILE A 246 10.11 9.57 9.79
N LEU A 247 11.03 8.77 10.36
CA LEU A 247 11.02 8.52 11.79
C LEU A 247 11.22 9.84 12.54
N THR A 248 10.34 10.09 13.52
CA THR A 248 10.45 11.22 14.45
C THR A 248 11.77 11.13 15.20
N VAL A 249 12.52 12.23 15.24
CA VAL A 249 13.58 12.42 16.23
C VAL A 249 12.93 13.11 17.42
N ASP A 250 12.67 12.37 18.50
CA ASP A 250 12.22 12.97 19.76
C ASP A 250 13.40 13.74 20.38
N PHE A 251 13.11 14.94 20.92
CA PHE A 251 14.04 15.71 21.76
C PHE A 251 13.84 15.37 23.24
#